data_AF-A0A7W7ZPP1-F1
#
_entry.id   AF-A0A7W7ZPP1-F1
#
_cell.length_a   1.000
_cell.length_b   1.000
_cell.length_c   1.000
_cell.angle_alpha   90.00
_cell.angle_beta   90.00
_cell.angle_gamma   90.00
#
_symmetry.space_group_name_H-M   'P 1'
#
loop_
_entity.id
_entity.type
_entity.pdbx_description
1 polymer ?
#
loop_
_entity_poly.entity_id
_entity_poly.type
_entity_poly.pdbx_seq_one_letter_code
_entity_poly.pdbx_strand_id
1 'polypeptide(L)'
;MTKLEISIPPLKGRKRLLDKQDYAPWVRAGDGLNDCMLFWMPVSGFPIRAQEKAWVTEFLGRLSSRLKDDFELRCEIFFRYKQITEELGDAYRSYSLQCMKLTGMGRYADADIPPTPTHAQIKEQVESGKEIDFREWVADFLIWFMTKQPERQRELFLGHGGMLTLFLPTDPKTAPPKTPFTPALRASMPIFQKMDVDGIIAGAFATRDAFLEKSKALFGTDLETRPEYPGIPFVLPMLESGHFFIATEELRTKWFSLFDLYINESIKDKGILLAFQKEQYEDVLLDVLESMRDDGFVYRVE
;
A
#
# COMPACT_ATOMS: atom_id res chain seq x y z
N MET A 1 -10.05 0.48 -43.23
CA MET A 1 -9.69 0.70 -41.82
C MET A 1 -8.64 -0.33 -41.45
N THR A 2 -7.38 0.09 -41.48
CA THR A 2 -6.21 -0.75 -41.21
C THR A 2 -6.14 -0.98 -39.70
N LYS A 3 -6.23 -2.24 -39.26
CA LYS A 3 -5.96 -2.63 -37.88
C LYS A 3 -4.49 -2.32 -37.59
N LEU A 4 -4.24 -1.39 -36.67
CA LEU A 4 -2.93 -1.25 -36.03
C LEU A 4 -2.71 -2.49 -35.18
N GLU A 5 -1.98 -3.46 -35.71
CA GLU A 5 -1.40 -4.55 -34.91
C GLU A 5 -0.33 -3.92 -34.00
N ILE A 6 -0.66 -3.86 -32.71
CA ILE A 6 0.30 -3.52 -31.67
C ILE A 6 1.24 -4.73 -31.56
N SER A 7 2.40 -4.62 -32.20
CA SER A 7 3.50 -5.58 -32.05
C SER A 7 4.06 -5.44 -30.64
N ILE A 8 3.58 -6.27 -29.71
CA ILE A 8 4.26 -6.50 -28.43
C ILE A 8 5.60 -7.16 -28.78
N PRO A 9 6.76 -6.54 -28.46
CA PRO A 9 8.05 -7.18 -28.68
C PRO A 9 8.05 -8.54 -27.97
N PRO A 10 8.60 -9.61 -28.57
CA PRO A 10 8.74 -10.87 -27.86
C PRO A 10 9.55 -10.59 -26.60
N LEU A 11 8.97 -10.88 -25.43
CA LEU A 11 9.69 -10.95 -24.16
C LEU A 11 10.92 -11.81 -24.44
N LYS A 12 12.11 -11.19 -24.44
CA LYS A 12 13.39 -11.92 -24.45
C LYS A 12 13.22 -13.04 -23.44
N GLY A 13 13.60 -14.27 -23.79
CA GLY A 13 13.59 -15.40 -22.84
C GLY A 13 14.39 -14.99 -21.61
N ARG A 14 13.71 -14.46 -20.61
CA ARG A 14 14.29 -13.78 -19.46
C ARG A 14 14.44 -14.80 -18.34
N LYS A 15 15.51 -14.62 -17.57
CA LYS A 15 15.98 -15.54 -16.54
C LYS A 15 14.87 -15.66 -15.49
N ARG A 16 14.27 -16.85 -15.34
CA ARG A 16 13.41 -17.14 -14.17
C ARG A 16 14.22 -16.87 -12.89
N LEU A 17 13.54 -16.52 -11.80
CA LEU A 17 14.05 -16.43 -10.43
C LEU A 17 14.51 -17.79 -9.92
N LEU A 18 15.59 -18.29 -10.50
CA LEU A 18 16.19 -19.58 -10.17
C LEU A 18 17.27 -19.40 -9.12
N ASP A 19 18.05 -18.31 -9.21
CA ASP A 19 19.17 -18.06 -8.30
C ASP A 19 18.79 -17.04 -7.23
N LYS A 20 18.98 -17.41 -5.96
CA LYS A 20 18.75 -16.51 -4.80
C LYS A 20 19.47 -15.17 -4.90
N GLN A 21 20.61 -15.14 -5.58
CA GLN A 21 21.40 -13.92 -5.76
C GLN A 21 20.70 -12.89 -6.65
N ASP A 22 19.86 -13.33 -7.57
CA ASP A 22 19.19 -12.43 -8.53
C ASP A 22 18.17 -11.52 -7.84
N TYR A 23 17.51 -12.05 -6.80
CA TYR A 23 16.47 -11.35 -6.04
C TYR A 23 16.86 -10.92 -4.63
N ALA A 24 18.12 -11.12 -4.22
CA ALA A 24 18.62 -10.54 -2.98
C ALA A 24 18.44 -9.00 -2.99
N PRO A 25 18.03 -8.38 -1.86
CA PRO A 25 17.90 -8.93 -0.51
C PRO A 25 16.59 -9.65 -0.19
N TRP A 26 15.67 -9.75 -1.16
CA TRP A 26 14.42 -10.46 -0.95
C TRP A 26 14.68 -11.96 -0.74
N VAL A 27 13.83 -12.56 0.09
CA VAL A 27 13.74 -14.00 0.26
C VAL A 27 12.38 -14.41 -0.30
N ARG A 28 12.41 -15.20 -1.38
CA ARG A 28 11.22 -15.83 -1.92
C ARG A 28 10.71 -16.88 -0.95
N ALA A 29 9.41 -16.88 -0.71
CA ALA A 29 8.74 -17.94 0.02
C ALA A 29 8.94 -19.29 -0.70
N GLY A 30 9.18 -20.36 0.07
CA GLY A 30 9.49 -21.68 -0.47
C GLY A 30 8.29 -22.42 -1.07
N ASP A 31 8.45 -23.73 -1.25
CA ASP A 31 7.41 -24.61 -1.80
C ASP A 31 6.07 -24.48 -1.05
N GLY A 32 4.95 -24.50 -1.79
CA GLY A 32 3.59 -24.45 -1.23
C GLY A 32 2.72 -23.30 -1.74
N LEU A 33 3.30 -22.33 -2.44
CA LEU A 33 2.58 -21.24 -3.13
C LEU A 33 2.88 -21.30 -4.64
N ASN A 34 2.08 -22.07 -5.37
CA ASN A 34 2.28 -22.27 -6.82
C ASN A 34 1.55 -21.23 -7.67
N ASP A 35 0.51 -20.61 -7.13
CA ASP A 35 -0.36 -19.67 -7.83
C ASP A 35 0.07 -18.22 -7.68
N CYS A 36 0.94 -17.88 -6.71
CA CYS A 36 1.44 -16.53 -6.51
C CYS A 36 2.89 -16.51 -6.04
N MET A 37 3.58 -15.41 -6.30
CA MET A 37 4.91 -15.13 -5.79
C MET A 37 4.79 -14.33 -4.49
N LEU A 38 5.49 -14.77 -3.45
CA LEU A 38 5.62 -14.07 -2.18
C LEU A 38 7.10 -13.89 -1.87
N PHE A 39 7.48 -12.66 -1.55
CA PHE A 39 8.81 -12.28 -1.13
C PHE A 39 8.74 -11.57 0.22
N TRP A 40 9.77 -11.79 1.02
CA TRP A 40 9.99 -11.11 2.29
C TRP A 40 11.39 -10.52 2.31
N MET A 41 11.49 -9.26 2.70
CA MET A 41 12.76 -8.58 2.96
C MET A 41 12.88 -8.29 4.46
N PRO A 42 13.85 -8.90 5.17
CA PRO A 42 14.09 -8.60 6.58
C PRO A 42 14.46 -7.13 6.76
N VAL A 43 13.99 -6.54 7.86
CA VAL A 43 14.46 -5.23 8.35
C VAL A 43 14.91 -5.38 9.79
N SER A 44 15.77 -4.48 10.25
CA SER A 44 16.32 -4.49 11.61
C SER A 44 15.27 -4.31 12.71
N GLY A 45 14.14 -3.65 12.39
CA GLY A 45 13.03 -3.39 13.29
C GLY A 45 12.15 -2.26 12.74
N PHE A 46 11.05 -1.93 13.43
CA PHE A 46 10.26 -0.73 13.13
C PHE A 46 10.38 0.25 14.31
N PRO A 47 10.74 1.52 14.08
CA PRO A 47 11.09 2.11 12.79
C PRO A 47 12.40 1.54 12.17
N ILE A 48 12.44 1.38 10.85
CA ILE A 48 13.62 0.84 10.13
C ILE A 48 14.76 1.86 10.13
N ARG A 49 16.01 1.39 9.98
CA ARG A 49 17.18 2.28 9.95
C ARG A 49 17.21 3.12 8.68
N ALA A 50 17.89 4.27 8.74
CA ALA A 50 17.97 5.22 7.62
C ALA A 50 18.51 4.59 6.32
N GLN A 51 19.51 3.70 6.41
CA GLN A 51 20.04 3.00 5.23
C GLN A 51 19.03 2.02 4.62
N GLU A 52 18.32 1.27 5.46
CA GLU A 52 17.24 0.38 5.02
C GLU A 52 16.13 1.22 4.35
N LYS A 53 15.70 2.32 5.00
CA LYS A 53 14.70 3.25 4.46
C LYS A 53 15.11 3.83 3.12
N ALA A 54 16.35 4.27 2.97
CA ALA A 54 16.86 4.81 1.71
C ALA A 54 16.80 3.76 0.60
N TRP A 55 17.24 2.53 0.87
CA TRP A 55 17.21 1.44 -0.10
C TRP A 55 15.77 1.09 -0.51
N VAL A 56 14.86 0.93 0.47
CA VAL A 56 13.45 0.61 0.22
C VAL A 56 12.77 1.73 -0.56
N THR A 57 13.06 3.00 -0.23
CA THR A 57 12.49 4.15 -0.92
C THR A 57 12.87 4.14 -2.40
N GLU A 58 14.15 3.90 -2.70
CA GLU A 58 14.64 3.81 -4.07
C GLU A 58 14.02 2.63 -4.81
N PHE A 59 14.00 1.44 -4.18
CA PHE A 59 13.38 0.25 -4.74
C PHE A 59 11.91 0.49 -5.12
N LEU A 60 11.12 1.04 -4.19
CA LEU A 60 9.70 1.33 -4.43
C LEU A 60 9.50 2.41 -5.49
N GLY A 61 10.41 3.40 -5.57
CA GLY A 61 10.40 4.41 -6.63
C GLY A 61 10.57 3.78 -8.01
N ARG A 62 11.62 2.97 -8.20
CA ARG A 62 11.90 2.28 -9.47
C ARG A 62 10.82 1.27 -9.84
N LEU A 63 10.36 0.49 -8.87
CA LEU A 63 9.27 -0.47 -9.05
C LEU A 63 8.00 0.24 -9.50
N SER A 64 7.63 1.35 -8.83
CA SER A 64 6.43 2.11 -9.18
C SER A 64 6.50 2.69 -10.58
N SER A 65 7.65 3.26 -10.97
CA SER A 65 7.84 3.81 -12.31
C SER A 65 7.70 2.74 -13.39
N ARG A 66 8.38 1.59 -13.24
CA ARG A 66 8.30 0.51 -14.23
C ARG A 66 6.90 -0.11 -14.32
N LEU A 67 6.23 -0.36 -13.20
CA LEU A 67 4.86 -0.90 -13.22
C LEU A 67 3.87 0.06 -13.88
N LYS A 68 4.09 1.36 -13.73
CA LYS A 68 3.29 2.39 -14.40
C LYS A 68 3.58 2.42 -15.91
N ASP A 69 4.84 2.41 -16.30
CA ASP A 69 5.23 2.58 -17.70
C ASP A 69 4.96 1.32 -18.53
N ASP A 70 5.18 0.13 -17.97
CA ASP A 70 5.04 -1.14 -18.67
C ASP A 70 3.62 -1.72 -18.61
N PHE A 71 2.85 -1.40 -17.55
CA PHE A 71 1.55 -2.04 -17.27
C PHE A 71 0.41 -1.06 -16.91
N GLU A 72 0.65 0.25 -16.96
CA GLU A 72 -0.32 1.29 -16.60
C GLU A 72 -0.92 1.14 -15.17
N LEU A 73 -0.14 0.55 -14.26
CA LEU A 73 -0.54 0.40 -12.87
C LEU A 73 -0.30 1.69 -12.10
N ARG A 74 -1.26 2.05 -11.25
CA ARG A 74 -1.12 3.15 -10.29
C ARG A 74 -0.73 2.62 -8.92
N CYS A 75 0.14 3.37 -8.25
CA CYS A 75 0.56 3.11 -6.89
C CYS A 75 -0.42 3.79 -5.91
N GLU A 76 -1.02 3.01 -5.03
CA GLU A 76 -1.91 3.50 -3.98
C GLU A 76 -1.34 3.20 -2.60
N ILE A 77 -1.16 4.24 -1.79
CA ILE A 77 -0.57 4.15 -0.46
C ILE A 77 -1.64 4.30 0.61
N PHE A 78 -1.64 3.33 1.52
CA PHE A 78 -2.46 3.28 2.72
C PHE A 78 -1.55 3.28 3.94
N PHE A 79 -2.01 3.88 5.03
CA PHE A 79 -1.27 3.89 6.29
C PHE A 79 -2.14 3.50 7.47
N ARG A 80 -1.62 2.62 8.33
CA ARG A 80 -2.30 2.15 9.54
C ARG A 80 -2.40 3.27 10.58
N TYR A 81 -3.63 3.64 10.94
CA TYR A 81 -3.87 4.70 11.92
C TYR A 81 -3.21 4.41 13.26
N LYS A 82 -3.23 3.14 13.73
CA LYS A 82 -2.60 2.73 15.00
C LYS A 82 -1.08 2.91 15.01
N GLN A 83 -0.44 3.06 13.84
CA GLN A 83 1.00 3.31 13.71
C GLN A 83 1.35 4.80 13.67
N ILE A 84 0.37 5.70 13.80
CA ILE A 84 0.63 7.12 14.05
C ILE A 84 1.00 7.27 15.52
N THR A 85 2.28 7.03 15.82
CA THR A 85 2.87 7.24 17.13
C THR A 85 3.12 8.73 17.40
N GLU A 86 3.60 9.07 18.59
CA GLU A 86 4.00 10.44 18.93
C GLU A 86 5.03 11.00 17.94
N GLU A 87 6.02 10.18 17.54
CA GLU A 87 7.06 10.52 16.56
C GLU A 87 6.48 10.93 15.20
N LEU A 88 5.43 10.24 14.74
CA LEU A 88 4.75 10.55 13.47
C LEU A 88 3.64 11.57 13.59
N GLY A 89 3.24 11.95 14.81
CA GLY A 89 2.06 12.76 15.07
C GLY A 89 2.08 14.10 14.36
N ASP A 90 3.17 14.86 14.47
CA ASP A 90 3.32 16.18 13.85
C ASP A 90 3.44 16.10 12.33
N ALA A 91 4.20 15.13 11.83
CA ALA A 91 4.35 14.89 10.40
C ALA A 91 3.00 14.55 9.76
N TYR A 92 2.24 13.63 10.38
CA TYR A 92 0.90 13.28 9.94
C TYR A 92 -0.06 14.48 10.02
N ARG A 93 -0.12 15.20 11.15
CA ARG A 93 -1.00 16.37 11.29
C ARG A 93 -0.73 17.39 10.20
N SER A 94 0.54 17.76 10.01
CA SER A 94 0.97 18.75 9.01
C SER A 94 0.63 18.30 7.59
N TYR A 95 0.94 17.05 7.24
CA TYR A 95 0.62 16.50 5.93
C TYR A 95 -0.90 16.44 5.69
N SER A 96 -1.66 16.04 6.72
CA SER A 96 -3.10 15.85 6.62
C SER A 96 -3.90 17.13 6.44
N LEU A 97 -3.31 18.29 6.76
CA LEU A 97 -3.90 19.60 6.45
C LEU A 97 -3.78 19.96 4.96
N GLN A 98 -2.90 19.27 4.23
CA GLN A 98 -2.56 19.57 2.83
C GLN A 98 -3.00 18.47 1.87
N CYS A 99 -3.54 17.36 2.37
CA CYS A 99 -3.94 16.23 1.56
C CYS A 99 -5.41 15.84 1.79
N MET A 100 -6.02 15.33 0.73
CA MET A 100 -7.28 14.60 0.83
C MET A 100 -6.98 13.17 1.28
N LYS A 101 -7.70 12.72 2.30
CA LYS A 101 -7.58 11.38 2.85
C LYS A 101 -8.95 10.75 3.02
N LEU A 102 -9.00 9.43 2.88
CA LEU A 102 -10.19 8.64 3.11
C LEU A 102 -9.86 7.54 4.11
N THR A 103 -10.64 7.44 5.18
CA THR A 103 -10.45 6.39 6.18
C THR A 103 -11.30 5.19 5.81
N GLY A 104 -10.66 4.02 5.66
CA GLY A 104 -11.31 2.73 5.53
C GLY A 104 -10.86 1.79 6.65
N MET A 105 -11.26 0.52 6.56
CA MET A 105 -10.97 -0.49 7.57
C MET A 105 -9.92 -1.48 7.07
N GLY A 106 -8.92 -1.77 7.89
CA GLY A 106 -8.00 -2.89 7.74
C GLY A 106 -8.51 -4.10 8.52
N ARG A 107 -8.31 -5.30 7.99
CA ARG A 107 -8.72 -6.56 8.62
C ARG A 107 -7.65 -7.62 8.45
N TYR A 108 -7.26 -8.28 9.54
CA TYR A 108 -6.50 -9.54 9.43
C TYR A 108 -7.46 -10.69 9.15
N ALA A 109 -7.04 -11.65 8.32
CA ALA A 109 -7.90 -12.79 8.01
C ALA A 109 -8.04 -13.76 9.19
N ASP A 110 -7.08 -13.75 10.11
CA ASP A 110 -6.98 -14.64 11.28
C ASP A 110 -7.41 -13.97 12.61
N ALA A 111 -7.88 -12.71 12.58
CA ALA A 111 -8.21 -11.96 13.80
C ALA A 111 -9.64 -11.42 13.80
N ASP A 112 -10.27 -11.50 14.98
CA ASP A 112 -11.53 -10.84 15.24
C ASP A 112 -11.34 -9.32 15.34
N ILE A 113 -12.36 -8.58 14.89
CA ILE A 113 -12.39 -7.13 15.09
C ILE A 113 -12.70 -6.85 16.55
N PRO A 114 -11.92 -5.98 17.24
CA PRO A 114 -12.20 -5.61 18.61
C PRO A 114 -13.66 -5.17 18.81
N PRO A 115 -14.33 -5.64 19.87
CA PRO A 115 -15.68 -5.20 20.18
C PRO A 115 -15.64 -3.75 20.67
N THR A 116 -16.68 -2.99 20.36
CA THR A 116 -16.86 -1.67 20.96
C THR A 116 -17.08 -1.83 22.47
N PRO A 117 -16.33 -1.13 23.33
CA PRO A 117 -16.47 -1.23 24.77
C PRO A 117 -17.84 -0.71 25.21
N THR A 118 -18.44 -1.41 26.17
CA THR A 118 -19.68 -0.97 26.81
C THR A 118 -19.43 0.20 27.75
N HIS A 119 -20.49 0.97 28.06
CA HIS A 119 -20.40 2.06 29.04
C HIS A 119 -19.89 1.57 30.42
N ALA A 120 -20.25 0.36 30.83
CA ALA A 120 -19.78 -0.24 32.07
C ALA A 120 -18.26 -0.51 32.04
N GLN A 121 -17.74 -1.04 30.93
CA GLN A 121 -16.31 -1.29 30.75
C GLN A 121 -15.50 0.00 30.73
N ILE A 122 -16.00 1.04 30.05
CA ILE A 122 -15.34 2.36 30.05
C ILE A 122 -15.30 2.91 31.48
N LYS A 123 -16.43 2.86 32.19
CA LYS A 123 -16.52 3.34 33.58
C LYS A 123 -15.55 2.60 34.50
N GLU A 124 -15.52 1.28 34.44
CA GLU A 124 -14.60 0.44 35.23
C GLU A 124 -13.14 0.80 34.97
N GLN A 125 -12.75 0.98 33.70
CA GLN A 125 -11.37 1.31 33.36
C GLN A 125 -10.97 2.71 33.86
N VAL A 126 -11.85 3.69 33.71
CA VAL A 126 -11.64 5.05 34.26
C VAL A 126 -11.50 4.99 35.78
N GLU A 127 -12.37 4.24 36.46
CA GLU A 127 -12.34 4.07 37.92
C GLU A 127 -11.10 3.28 38.40
N SER A 128 -10.56 2.39 37.56
CA SER A 128 -9.34 1.62 37.87
C SER A 128 -8.05 2.45 37.87
N GLY A 129 -8.09 3.68 37.33
CA GLY A 129 -6.94 4.57 37.22
C GLY A 129 -5.85 4.09 36.24
N LYS A 130 -6.11 3.05 35.46
CA LYS A 130 -5.21 2.59 34.40
C LYS A 130 -5.29 3.52 33.20
N GLU A 131 -4.17 3.70 32.53
CA GLU A 131 -4.12 4.40 31.25
C GLU A 131 -4.99 3.65 30.22
N ILE A 132 -5.89 4.39 29.57
CA ILE A 132 -6.81 3.83 28.57
C ILE A 132 -6.15 3.95 27.20
N ASP A 133 -5.74 2.82 26.63
CA ASP A 133 -5.34 2.77 25.23
C ASP A 133 -6.55 2.48 24.34
N PHE A 134 -7.17 3.55 23.82
CA PHE A 134 -8.32 3.45 22.91
C PHE A 134 -8.03 2.64 21.64
N ARG A 135 -6.75 2.39 21.29
CA ARG A 135 -6.37 1.56 20.13
C ARG A 135 -6.77 0.09 20.30
N GLU A 136 -6.93 -0.38 21.54
CA GLU A 136 -7.39 -1.74 21.85
C GLU A 136 -8.88 -1.94 21.57
N TRP A 137 -9.64 -0.85 21.45
CA TRP A 137 -11.10 -0.85 21.36
C TRP A 137 -11.62 -0.53 19.96
N VAL A 138 -10.73 -0.13 19.07
CA VAL A 138 -11.07 0.26 17.71
C VAL A 138 -10.50 -0.74 16.72
N ALA A 139 -11.25 -0.94 15.64
CA ALA A 139 -10.76 -1.65 14.48
C ALA A 139 -9.46 -1.01 13.96
N ASP A 140 -8.68 -1.79 13.23
CA ASP A 140 -7.55 -1.25 12.50
C ASP A 140 -8.08 -0.37 11.37
N PHE A 141 -7.94 0.95 11.49
CA PHE A 141 -8.28 1.86 10.42
C PHE A 141 -7.09 2.11 9.51
N LEU A 142 -7.36 2.20 8.21
CA LEU A 142 -6.39 2.55 7.18
C LEU A 142 -6.73 3.92 6.60
N ILE A 143 -5.73 4.78 6.54
CA ILE A 143 -5.81 6.06 5.85
C ILE A 143 -5.36 5.84 4.41
N TRP A 144 -6.26 5.99 3.45
CA TRP A 144 -5.90 6.10 2.05
C TRP A 144 -5.57 7.56 1.71
N PHE A 145 -4.34 7.82 1.27
CA PHE A 145 -3.94 9.15 0.82
C PHE A 145 -4.39 9.38 -0.63
N MET A 146 -5.49 10.11 -0.80
CA MET A 146 -6.10 10.34 -2.11
C MET A 146 -5.36 11.41 -2.93
N THR A 147 -4.69 12.35 -2.28
CA THR A 147 -3.74 13.26 -2.94
C THR A 147 -2.54 12.44 -3.41
N LYS A 148 -2.41 12.23 -4.72
CA LYS A 148 -1.47 11.28 -5.34
C LYS A 148 -0.02 11.78 -5.29
N GLN A 149 0.61 11.69 -4.11
CA GLN A 149 2.00 12.09 -3.85
C GLN A 149 2.80 10.94 -3.23
N PRO A 150 2.97 9.82 -3.94
CA PRO A 150 3.53 8.61 -3.35
C PRO A 150 4.97 8.78 -2.85
N GLU A 151 5.79 9.63 -3.49
CA GLU A 151 7.16 9.93 -3.05
C GLU A 151 7.17 10.63 -1.69
N ARG A 152 6.35 11.69 -1.54
CA ARG A 152 6.24 12.43 -0.28
C ARG A 152 5.65 11.57 0.84
N GLN A 153 4.68 10.72 0.50
CA GLN A 153 4.08 9.79 1.45
C GLN A 153 5.10 8.75 1.93
N ARG A 154 5.92 8.19 1.02
CA ARG A 154 7.03 7.30 1.39
C ARG A 154 8.04 8.02 2.28
N GLU A 155 8.46 9.23 1.91
CA GLU A 155 9.40 10.02 2.72
C GLU A 155 8.92 10.15 4.18
N LEU A 156 7.64 10.48 4.37
CA LEU A 156 7.04 10.72 5.67
C LEU A 156 6.73 9.45 6.47
N PHE A 157 6.19 8.42 5.82
CA PHE A 157 5.54 7.31 6.53
C PHE A 157 6.19 5.95 6.31
N LEU A 158 7.04 5.79 5.29
CA LEU A 158 7.76 4.55 5.08
C LEU A 158 8.74 4.33 6.22
N GLY A 159 8.83 3.08 6.65
CA GLY A 159 9.74 2.60 7.65
C GLY A 159 9.15 2.48 9.04
N HIS A 160 7.86 2.78 9.24
CA HIS A 160 7.24 2.79 10.57
C HIS A 160 6.35 1.57 10.85
N GLY A 161 6.31 0.59 9.94
CA GLY A 161 5.51 -0.61 10.15
C GLY A 161 4.04 -0.37 9.86
N GLY A 162 3.68 0.69 9.16
CA GLY A 162 2.30 1.11 8.96
C GLY A 162 1.88 1.19 7.50
N MET A 163 2.83 1.17 6.58
CA MET A 163 2.58 1.41 5.16
C MET A 163 2.14 0.13 4.44
N LEU A 164 1.02 0.25 3.73
CA LEU A 164 0.51 -0.73 2.79
C LEU A 164 0.46 -0.06 1.41
N THR A 165 1.10 -0.66 0.42
CA THR A 165 1.09 -0.18 -0.97
C THR A 165 0.42 -1.22 -1.86
N LEU A 166 -0.59 -0.79 -2.62
CA LEU A 166 -1.23 -1.61 -3.64
C LEU A 166 -0.93 -1.03 -5.02
N PHE A 167 -0.66 -1.91 -5.98
CA PHE A 167 -0.62 -1.52 -7.39
C PHE A 167 -1.91 -1.97 -8.04
N LEU A 168 -2.69 -1.00 -8.50
CA LEU A 168 -4.02 -1.21 -9.07
C LEU A 168 -4.01 -0.88 -10.56
N PRO A 169 -4.84 -1.54 -11.37
CA PRO A 169 -5.18 -1.02 -12.68
C PRO A 169 -5.77 0.39 -12.58
N THR A 170 -5.57 1.18 -13.63
CA THR A 170 -6.19 2.50 -13.74
C THR A 170 -7.70 2.37 -13.96
N ASP A 171 -8.51 3.15 -13.23
CA ASP A 171 -9.96 3.24 -13.45
C ASP A 171 -10.27 4.50 -14.28
N PRO A 172 -10.86 4.37 -15.49
CA PRO A 172 -11.24 5.53 -16.29
C PRO A 172 -12.17 6.52 -15.58
N LYS A 173 -12.96 6.07 -14.58
CA LYS A 173 -13.84 6.93 -13.78
C LYS A 173 -13.11 7.88 -12.85
N THR A 174 -11.84 7.58 -12.54
CA THR A 174 -11.01 8.41 -11.65
C THR A 174 -10.15 9.40 -12.42
N ALA A 175 -10.22 9.43 -13.75
CA ALA A 175 -9.45 10.37 -14.56
C ALA A 175 -9.90 11.81 -14.26
N PRO A 176 -9.01 12.69 -13.76
CA PRO A 176 -9.37 14.07 -13.48
C PRO A 176 -9.59 14.84 -14.81
N PRO A 177 -10.46 15.85 -14.81
CA PRO A 177 -10.67 16.70 -15.97
C PRO A 177 -9.40 17.52 -16.24
N LYS A 178 -9.16 17.86 -17.52
CA LYS A 178 -8.12 18.83 -17.86
C LYS A 178 -8.47 20.18 -17.23
N THR A 179 -7.60 20.68 -16.38
CA THR A 179 -7.79 21.97 -15.72
C THR A 179 -7.31 23.10 -16.62
N PRO A 180 -7.95 24.29 -16.56
CA PRO A 180 -7.54 25.44 -17.37
C PRO A 180 -6.32 26.18 -16.79
N PHE A 181 -5.59 25.60 -15.82
CA PHE A 181 -4.55 26.30 -15.08
C PHE A 181 -3.21 26.27 -15.83
N THR A 182 -2.91 27.35 -16.56
CA THR A 182 -1.62 27.51 -17.24
C THR A 182 -0.46 27.64 -16.23
N PRO A 183 0.79 27.33 -16.63
CA PRO A 183 1.96 27.53 -15.76
C PRO A 183 2.07 28.97 -15.22
N ALA A 184 1.75 29.97 -16.06
CA ALA A 184 1.75 31.37 -15.65
C ALA A 184 0.68 31.67 -14.58
N LEU A 185 -0.52 31.11 -14.71
CA LEU A 185 -1.59 31.27 -13.73
C LEU A 185 -1.20 30.64 -12.39
N ARG A 186 -0.63 29.43 -12.43
CA ARG A 186 -0.11 28.71 -11.25
C ARG A 186 0.98 29.50 -10.53
N ALA A 187 1.91 30.10 -11.27
CA ALA A 187 2.97 30.93 -10.70
C ALA A 187 2.43 32.22 -10.06
N SER A 188 1.36 32.80 -10.62
CA SER A 188 0.78 34.07 -10.15
C SER A 188 -0.15 33.95 -8.94
N MET A 189 -0.71 32.77 -8.68
CA MET A 189 -1.75 32.56 -7.66
C MET A 189 -1.15 31.94 -6.38
N PRO A 190 -1.27 32.61 -5.21
CA PRO A 190 -0.67 32.14 -3.96
C PRO A 190 -1.11 30.73 -3.51
N ILE A 191 -2.31 30.29 -3.90
CA ILE A 191 -2.86 28.99 -3.49
C ILE A 191 -2.02 27.82 -4.05
N PHE A 192 -1.53 27.93 -5.29
CA PHE A 192 -0.71 26.89 -5.94
C PHE A 192 0.70 26.78 -5.34
N GLN A 193 1.14 27.79 -4.59
CA GLN A 193 2.41 27.75 -3.86
C GLN A 193 2.27 27.08 -2.48
N LYS A 194 1.04 26.97 -1.97
CA LYS A 194 0.74 26.44 -0.63
C LYS A 194 0.11 25.05 -0.66
N MET A 195 -0.54 24.68 -1.76
CA MET A 195 -1.32 23.46 -1.88
C MET A 195 -1.12 22.81 -3.23
N ASP A 196 -1.08 21.47 -3.23
CA ASP A 196 -1.12 20.69 -4.46
C ASP A 196 -2.56 20.56 -4.97
N VAL A 197 -3.00 21.59 -5.70
CA VAL A 197 -4.34 21.67 -6.27
C VAL A 197 -4.63 20.51 -7.21
N ASP A 198 -3.64 20.06 -8.00
CA ASP A 198 -3.83 18.94 -8.93
C ASP A 198 -4.04 17.64 -8.18
N GLY A 199 -3.23 17.38 -7.14
CA GLY A 199 -3.39 16.24 -6.27
C GLY A 199 -4.73 16.23 -5.54
N ILE A 200 -5.26 17.39 -5.14
CA ILE A 200 -6.59 17.52 -4.54
C ILE A 200 -7.69 17.19 -5.56
N ILE A 201 -7.59 17.70 -6.80
CA ILE A 201 -8.54 17.38 -7.87
C ILE A 201 -8.50 15.87 -8.17
N ALA A 202 -7.31 15.30 -8.34
CA ALA A 202 -7.16 13.86 -8.52
C ALA A 202 -7.77 13.06 -7.36
N GLY A 203 -7.56 13.51 -6.12
CA GLY A 203 -8.13 12.89 -4.92
C GLY A 203 -9.66 12.93 -4.90
N ALA A 204 -10.29 14.04 -5.31
CA ALA A 204 -11.73 14.12 -5.42
C ALA A 204 -12.30 13.10 -6.42
N PHE A 205 -11.62 12.86 -7.54
CA PHE A 205 -12.03 11.88 -8.55
C PHE A 205 -11.74 10.43 -8.13
N ALA A 206 -10.72 10.19 -7.29
CA ALA A 206 -10.44 8.87 -6.71
C ALA A 206 -11.61 8.32 -5.85
N THR A 207 -12.55 9.16 -5.40
CA THR A 207 -13.75 8.69 -4.69
C THR A 207 -14.74 7.93 -5.57
N ARG A 208 -14.56 7.97 -6.90
CA ARG A 208 -15.41 7.27 -7.89
C ARG A 208 -14.85 5.91 -8.31
N ASP A 209 -13.76 5.51 -7.69
CA ASP A 209 -12.99 4.34 -8.03
C ASP A 209 -13.76 3.06 -7.71
N ALA A 210 -13.85 2.15 -8.69
CA ALA A 210 -14.47 0.84 -8.48
C ALA A 210 -13.76 0.01 -7.40
N PHE A 211 -12.50 0.32 -7.07
CA PHE A 211 -11.77 -0.28 -5.96
C PHE A 211 -12.54 -0.18 -4.63
N LEU A 212 -13.19 0.94 -4.34
CA LEU A 212 -13.89 1.17 -3.07
C LEU A 212 -14.95 0.08 -2.83
N GLU A 213 -15.88 -0.05 -3.77
CA GLU A 213 -16.95 -1.05 -3.70
C GLU A 213 -16.41 -2.48 -3.78
N LYS A 214 -15.46 -2.75 -4.67
CA LYS A 214 -14.87 -4.10 -4.83
C LYS A 214 -14.14 -4.58 -3.59
N SER A 215 -13.35 -3.70 -2.97
CA SER A 215 -12.61 -4.01 -1.75
C SER A 215 -13.57 -4.29 -0.58
N LYS A 216 -14.60 -3.46 -0.43
CA LYS A 216 -15.64 -3.63 0.59
C LYS A 216 -16.44 -4.91 0.39
N ALA A 217 -16.80 -5.26 -0.85
CA ALA A 217 -17.49 -6.50 -1.16
C ALA A 217 -16.62 -7.75 -0.92
N LEU A 218 -15.32 -7.67 -1.19
CA LEU A 218 -14.42 -8.81 -1.06
C LEU A 218 -13.98 -9.06 0.40
N PHE A 219 -13.67 -7.99 1.13
CA PHE A 219 -13.07 -8.08 2.48
C PHE A 219 -14.01 -7.69 3.61
N GLY A 220 -15.16 -7.10 3.28
CA GLY A 220 -16.17 -6.65 4.24
C GLY A 220 -17.24 -7.67 4.60
N THR A 221 -17.17 -8.90 4.06
CA THR A 221 -18.06 -10.00 4.45
C THR A 221 -18.05 -10.19 5.97
N ASP A 222 -19.22 -10.40 6.58
CA ASP A 222 -19.42 -10.54 8.03
C ASP A 222 -19.32 -9.23 8.83
N LEU A 223 -19.13 -8.09 8.16
CA LEU A 223 -19.11 -6.77 8.80
C LEU A 223 -20.42 -6.01 8.63
N GLU A 224 -21.38 -6.53 7.85
CA GLU A 224 -22.60 -5.84 7.45
C GLU A 224 -23.51 -5.50 8.63
N THR A 225 -23.43 -6.27 9.71
CA THR A 225 -24.20 -6.04 10.95
C THR A 225 -23.58 -4.99 11.86
N ARG A 226 -22.36 -4.52 11.58
CA ARG A 226 -21.68 -3.53 12.41
C ARG A 226 -22.23 -2.12 12.15
N PRO A 227 -22.52 -1.33 13.20
CA PRO A 227 -23.05 0.03 13.04
C PRO A 227 -22.19 0.96 12.17
N GLU A 228 -20.87 0.80 12.21
CA GLU A 228 -19.93 1.61 11.45
C GLU A 228 -19.81 1.21 9.98
N TYR A 229 -20.17 -0.02 9.59
CA TYR A 229 -19.94 -0.57 8.25
C TYR A 229 -20.54 0.26 7.11
N PRO A 230 -21.76 0.84 7.21
CA PRO A 230 -22.29 1.73 6.18
C PRO A 230 -21.39 2.94 5.91
N GLY A 231 -20.68 3.45 6.92
CA GLY A 231 -19.76 4.58 6.82
C GLY A 231 -18.35 4.22 6.35
N ILE A 232 -18.01 2.94 6.24
CA ILE A 232 -16.69 2.48 5.78
C ILE A 232 -16.66 2.45 4.24
N PRO A 233 -15.81 3.24 3.57
CA PRO A 233 -15.77 3.32 2.12
C PRO A 233 -15.02 2.16 1.46
N PHE A 234 -14.07 1.54 2.16
CA PHE A 234 -13.29 0.41 1.68
C PHE A 234 -12.83 -0.48 2.84
N VAL A 235 -12.60 -1.76 2.55
CA VAL A 235 -12.01 -2.73 3.49
C VAL A 235 -10.81 -3.38 2.83
N LEU A 236 -9.67 -3.42 3.50
CA LEU A 236 -8.45 -4.04 2.98
C LEU A 236 -7.90 -5.12 3.91
N PRO A 237 -7.36 -6.22 3.36
CA PRO A 237 -6.74 -7.24 4.17
C PRO A 237 -5.36 -6.76 4.61
N MET A 238 -5.04 -6.95 5.88
CA MET A 238 -3.69 -6.77 6.43
C MET A 238 -2.96 -8.11 6.30
N LEU A 239 -2.60 -8.46 5.06
CA LEU A 239 -1.93 -9.72 4.77
C LEU A 239 -0.49 -9.71 5.31
N GLU A 240 -0.13 -10.84 5.89
CA GLU A 240 1.17 -11.20 6.45
C GLU A 240 1.62 -12.50 5.77
N SER A 241 2.87 -12.90 5.94
CA SER A 241 3.41 -14.07 5.23
C SER A 241 2.55 -15.33 5.46
N GLY A 242 2.18 -15.60 6.72
CA GLY A 242 1.34 -16.73 7.11
C GLY A 242 -0.04 -16.72 6.45
N HIS A 243 -0.62 -15.55 6.18
CA HIS A 243 -1.93 -15.43 5.54
C HIS A 243 -1.95 -16.02 4.13
N PHE A 244 -0.86 -15.87 3.37
CA PHE A 244 -0.77 -16.46 2.04
C PHE A 244 -0.75 -17.99 2.09
N PHE A 245 -0.07 -18.57 3.08
CA PHE A 245 0.03 -20.03 3.20
C PHE A 245 -1.25 -20.71 3.71
N ILE A 246 -2.01 -20.04 4.58
CA ILE A 246 -3.27 -20.61 5.11
C ILE A 246 -4.46 -20.43 4.15
N ALA A 247 -4.39 -19.43 3.25
CA ALA A 247 -5.44 -19.20 2.28
C ALA A 247 -5.50 -20.31 1.22
N THR A 248 -6.67 -20.49 0.63
CA THR A 248 -6.81 -21.31 -0.58
C THR A 248 -6.31 -20.54 -1.80
N GLU A 249 -5.90 -21.25 -2.85
CA GLU A 249 -5.56 -20.65 -4.15
C GLU A 249 -6.70 -19.80 -4.71
N GLU A 250 -7.94 -20.26 -4.56
CA GLU A 250 -9.12 -19.50 -4.98
C GLU A 250 -9.23 -18.15 -4.23
N LEU A 251 -8.96 -18.15 -2.92
CA LEU A 251 -9.02 -16.94 -2.11
C LEU A 251 -7.88 -15.97 -2.46
N ARG A 252 -6.65 -16.48 -2.66
CA ARG A 252 -5.52 -15.66 -3.13
C ARG A 252 -5.80 -15.05 -4.51
N THR A 253 -6.34 -15.85 -5.43
CA THR A 253 -6.75 -15.36 -6.77
C THR A 253 -7.82 -14.27 -6.65
N LYS A 254 -8.77 -14.40 -5.73
CA LYS A 254 -9.74 -13.33 -5.44
C LYS A 254 -9.06 -12.06 -4.92
N TRP A 255 -8.06 -12.16 -4.05
CA TRP A 255 -7.28 -10.99 -3.60
C TRP A 255 -6.59 -10.30 -4.77
N PHE A 256 -5.88 -11.06 -5.61
CA PHE A 256 -5.18 -10.53 -6.78
C PHE A 256 -6.10 -10.10 -7.94
N SER A 257 -7.41 -10.36 -7.84
CA SER A 257 -8.41 -9.76 -8.73
C SER A 257 -8.70 -8.29 -8.39
N LEU A 258 -8.37 -7.85 -7.16
CA LEU A 258 -8.50 -6.46 -6.74
C LEU A 258 -7.23 -5.65 -7.04
N PHE A 259 -6.07 -6.20 -6.74
CA PHE A 259 -4.76 -5.57 -6.91
C PHE A 259 -3.78 -6.48 -7.61
N ASP A 260 -2.88 -5.91 -8.42
CA ASP A 260 -1.89 -6.68 -9.16
C ASP A 260 -0.64 -6.98 -8.34
N LEU A 261 -0.25 -6.05 -7.46
CA LEU A 261 0.84 -6.23 -6.50
C LEU A 261 0.45 -5.67 -5.13
N TYR A 262 0.94 -6.34 -4.09
CA TYR A 262 0.72 -6.02 -2.67
C TYR A 262 2.07 -5.89 -1.97
N ILE A 263 2.27 -4.77 -1.27
CA ILE A 263 3.46 -4.54 -0.45
C ILE A 263 3.03 -4.08 0.94
N ASN A 264 3.52 -4.73 1.99
CA ASN A 264 3.15 -4.40 3.36
C ASN A 264 4.36 -4.36 4.29
N GLU A 265 4.42 -3.34 5.14
CA GLU A 265 5.33 -3.32 6.28
C GLU A 265 4.74 -4.17 7.42
N SER A 266 5.22 -5.41 7.51
CA SER A 266 4.71 -6.39 8.47
C SER A 266 5.56 -6.43 9.72
N ILE A 267 5.03 -5.87 10.81
CA ILE A 267 5.64 -5.93 12.15
C ILE A 267 5.77 -7.38 12.61
N LYS A 268 4.75 -8.23 12.38
CA LYS A 268 4.74 -9.64 12.77
C LYS A 268 5.79 -10.45 12.01
N ASP A 269 5.96 -10.18 10.71
CA ASP A 269 6.99 -10.82 9.89
C ASP A 269 8.37 -10.16 10.02
N LYS A 270 8.50 -9.06 10.79
CA LYS A 270 9.74 -8.29 10.98
C LYS A 270 10.39 -7.89 9.64
N GLY A 271 9.58 -7.42 8.70
CA GLY A 271 10.05 -7.15 7.35
C GLY A 271 9.02 -6.51 6.45
N ILE A 272 9.42 -6.34 5.19
CA ILE A 272 8.55 -5.87 4.12
C ILE A 272 8.17 -7.08 3.28
N LEU A 273 6.87 -7.24 3.04
CA LEU A 273 6.34 -8.26 2.14
C LEU A 273 6.11 -7.65 0.76
N LEU A 274 6.34 -8.44 -0.27
CA LEU A 274 5.95 -8.18 -1.65
C LEU A 274 5.27 -9.43 -2.19
N ALA A 275 4.05 -9.30 -2.70
CA ALA A 275 3.31 -10.41 -3.27
C ALA A 275 2.61 -10.03 -4.57
N PHE A 276 2.60 -10.95 -5.53
CA PHE A 276 1.97 -10.77 -6.84
C PHE A 276 1.69 -12.10 -7.53
N GLN A 277 0.73 -12.13 -8.46
CA GLN A 277 0.34 -13.36 -9.16
C GLN A 277 0.96 -13.54 -10.54
N LYS A 278 1.15 -12.44 -11.29
CA LYS A 278 1.53 -12.50 -12.70
C LYS A 278 3.04 -12.64 -12.86
N GLU A 279 3.47 -13.65 -13.61
CA GLU A 279 4.89 -13.93 -13.90
C GLU A 279 5.61 -12.71 -14.50
N GLN A 280 4.94 -11.89 -15.30
CA GLN A 280 5.54 -10.68 -15.89
C GLN A 280 6.06 -9.66 -14.87
N TYR A 281 5.56 -9.68 -13.61
CA TYR A 281 6.08 -8.80 -12.56
C TYR A 281 7.38 -9.31 -11.93
N GLU A 282 7.72 -10.57 -12.16
CA GLU A 282 9.01 -11.14 -11.84
C GLU A 282 10.14 -10.45 -12.61
N ASP A 283 9.92 -10.23 -13.91
CA ASP A 283 10.86 -9.51 -14.77
C ASP A 283 11.05 -8.07 -14.29
N VAL A 284 9.96 -7.40 -13.87
CA VAL A 284 10.04 -6.05 -13.32
C VAL A 284 10.87 -6.03 -12.04
N LEU A 285 10.63 -6.97 -11.13
CA LEU A 285 11.40 -7.09 -9.89
C LEU A 285 12.89 -7.28 -10.18
N LEU A 286 13.24 -8.19 -11.09
CA LEU A 286 14.61 -8.47 -11.49
C LEU A 286 15.29 -7.27 -12.11
N ASP A 287 14.62 -6.61 -13.06
CA ASP A 287 15.15 -5.43 -13.73
C ASP A 287 15.37 -4.26 -12.75
N VAL A 288 14.48 -4.09 -11.76
CA VAL A 288 14.66 -3.09 -10.69
C VAL A 288 15.90 -3.42 -9.87
N LEU A 289 16.02 -4.66 -9.39
CA LEU A 289 17.14 -5.07 -8.54
C LEU A 289 18.48 -5.02 -9.27
N GLU A 290 18.51 -5.38 -10.56
CA GLU A 290 19.70 -5.23 -11.41
C GLU A 290 20.10 -3.76 -11.53
N SER A 291 19.17 -2.88 -11.86
CA SER A 291 19.47 -1.45 -11.95
C SER A 291 19.98 -0.86 -10.63
N MET A 292 19.46 -1.33 -9.48
CA MET A 292 19.92 -0.88 -8.17
C MET A 292 21.36 -1.35 -7.90
N ARG A 293 21.70 -2.59 -8.28
CA ARG A 293 23.07 -3.11 -8.14
C ARG A 293 24.05 -2.34 -9.03
N ASP A 294 23.67 -2.04 -10.26
CA ASP A 294 24.48 -1.27 -11.21
C ASP A 294 24.80 0.13 -10.67
N ASP A 295 23.85 0.75 -9.98
CA ASP A 295 24.01 2.05 -9.33
C ASP A 295 24.68 1.97 -7.94
N GLY A 296 25.13 0.77 -7.53
CA GLY A 296 25.88 0.57 -6.29
C GLY A 296 25.03 0.54 -5.01
N PHE A 297 23.71 0.38 -5.10
CA PHE A 297 22.86 0.22 -3.92
C PHE A 297 23.09 -1.17 -3.30
N VAL A 298 23.52 -1.18 -2.03
CA VAL A 298 23.74 -2.40 -1.25
C VAL A 298 22.82 -2.41 -0.05
N TYR A 299 22.02 -3.48 0.08
CA TYR A 299 21.20 -3.71 1.27
C TYR A 299 22.02 -4.40 2.37
N ARG A 300 21.98 -3.86 3.59
CA ARG A 300 22.66 -4.42 4.75
C ARG A 300 21.70 -4.47 5.93
N VAL A 301 21.50 -5.68 6.46
CA VAL A 301 20.84 -5.89 7.75
C VAL A 301 21.96 -6.09 8.75
N GLU A 302 22.22 -5.08 9.57
CA GLU A 302 23.24 -5.12 10.64
C GLU A 302 22.62 -5.43 12.00
#